data_AF-A0A3R7URN7-F1
#
_entry.id   AF-A0A3R7URN7-F1
#
_cell.length_a   1.000
_cell.length_b   1.000
_cell.length_c   1.000
_cell.angle_alpha   90.00
_cell.angle_beta   90.00
_cell.angle_gamma   90.00
#
_symmetry.space_group_name_H-M   'P 1'
#
loop_
_entity.id
_entity.type
_entity.pdbx_description
1 polymer ?
#
loop_
_entity_poly.entity_id
_entity_poly.type
_entity_poly.pdbx_seq_one_letter_code
_entity_poly.pdbx_strand_id
1 'polypeptide(L)'
;MRSEKKRKGNRLTTKLYSDCHGSTSESIYFEVDNLDTKTIEQAENSYEEVFITIRKVLEDNEQFCCDDENDRLSLTQSIADILRQSMLIRKEKR
;
A
#
# COMPACT_ATOMS: atom_id res chain seq x y z
N MET A 1 3.45 -6.42 -18.68
CA MET A 1 2.28 -6.32 -17.78
C MET A 1 2.49 -5.12 -16.88
N ARG A 2 1.68 -4.08 -17.03
CA ARG A 2 1.75 -2.85 -16.23
C ARG A 2 0.72 -2.95 -15.10
N SER A 3 1.07 -2.48 -13.91
CA SER A 3 0.14 -2.43 -12.77
C SER A 3 0.08 -1.03 -12.17
N GLU A 4 -1.12 -0.56 -11.86
CA GLU A 4 -1.34 0.69 -11.13
C GLU A 4 -2.07 0.39 -9.83
N LYS A 5 -1.58 0.97 -8.73
CA LYS A 5 -2.21 0.84 -7.41
C LYS A 5 -2.62 2.19 -6.89
N LYS A 6 -3.81 2.28 -6.30
CA LYS A 6 -4.31 3.48 -5.62
C LYS A 6 -5.00 3.08 -4.32
N ARG A 7 -4.58 3.66 -3.21
CA ARG A 7 -5.22 3.49 -1.91
C ARG A 7 -6.18 4.65 -1.64
N LYS A 8 -7.30 4.35 -0.96
CA LYS A 8 -8.22 5.32 -0.39
C LYS A 8 -8.77 4.74 0.92
N GLY A 9 -8.25 5.21 2.05
CA GLY A 9 -8.49 4.62 3.37
C GLY A 9 -8.19 3.11 3.37
N ASN A 10 -9.18 2.34 3.78
CA ASN A 10 -9.16 0.88 3.88
C ASN A 10 -9.20 0.12 2.53
N ARG A 11 -9.33 0.81 1.41
CA ARG A 11 -9.47 0.17 0.09
C ARG A 11 -8.24 0.40 -0.79
N LEU A 12 -7.64 -0.69 -1.25
CA LEU A 12 -6.58 -0.70 -2.26
C LEU A 12 -7.15 -1.18 -3.60
N THR A 13 -7.10 -0.31 -4.62
CA THR A 13 -7.46 -0.68 -6.00
C THR A 13 -6.20 -0.99 -6.78
N THR A 14 -6.14 -2.18 -7.40
CA THR A 14 -5.05 -2.58 -8.29
C THR A 14 -5.60 -2.79 -9.70
N LYS A 15 -5.07 -2.06 -10.67
CA LYS A 15 -5.37 -2.23 -12.08
C LYS A 15 -4.22 -2.95 -12.76
N LEU A 16 -4.50 -4.01 -13.50
CA LEU A 16 -3.54 -4.77 -14.28
C LEU A 16 -3.84 -4.56 -15.76
N TYR A 17 -2.81 -4.20 -16.51
CA TYR A 17 -2.87 -4.00 -17.95
C TYR A 17 -2.03 -5.06 -18.65
N SER A 18 -2.67 -5.77 -19.56
CA SER A 18 -2.03 -6.77 -20.42
C SER A 18 -2.27 -6.43 -21.87
N ASP A 19 -1.20 -6.25 -22.63
CA ASP A 19 -1.27 -6.01 -24.06
C ASP A 19 -1.13 -7.34 -24.81
N CYS A 20 -2.12 -7.71 -25.62
CA CYS A 20 -2.10 -8.88 -26.48
C CYS A 20 -2.62 -8.53 -27.88
N HIS A 21 -1.82 -8.84 -28.91
CA HIS A 21 -2.18 -8.69 -30.33
C HIS A 21 -2.85 -7.36 -30.71
N GLY A 22 -2.34 -6.23 -30.20
CA GLY A 22 -2.85 -4.89 -30.54
C GLY A 22 -4.06 -4.42 -29.72
N SER A 23 -4.49 -5.21 -28.72
CA SER A 23 -5.54 -4.86 -27.77
C SER A 23 -5.01 -4.84 -26.34
N THR A 24 -5.39 -3.82 -25.57
CA THR A 24 -5.08 -3.74 -24.12
C THR A 24 -6.27 -4.28 -23.33
N SER A 25 -6.03 -5.33 -22.55
CA SER A 25 -6.98 -5.84 -21.56
C SER A 25 -6.69 -5.20 -20.19
N GLU A 26 -7.74 -4.67 -19.54
CA GLU A 26 -7.70 -4.13 -18.19
C GLU A 26 -8.43 -5.08 -17.22
N SER A 27 -7.77 -5.44 -16.12
CA SER A 27 -8.37 -6.17 -15.00
C SER A 27 -8.25 -5.33 -13.73
N ILE A 28 -9.35 -5.19 -12.98
CA ILE A 28 -9.41 -4.38 -11.76
C ILE A 28 -9.66 -5.29 -10.55
N TYR A 29 -8.78 -5.19 -9.56
CA TYR A 29 -8.85 -5.90 -8.30
C TYR A 29 -9.02 -4.93 -7.14
N PHE A 30 -9.82 -5.30 -6.16
CA PHE A 30 -10.03 -4.53 -4.94
C PHE A 30 -9.62 -5.38 -3.75
N GLU A 31 -8.69 -4.87 -2.95
CA GLU A 31 -8.31 -5.41 -1.65
C GLU A 31 -8.86 -4.46 -0.59
N VAL A 32 -9.53 -5.01 0.42
CA VAL A 32 -10.00 -4.25 1.59
C VAL A 32 -9.21 -4.74 2.79
N ASP A 33 -8.52 -3.81 3.45
CA ASP A 33 -7.73 -4.04 4.65
C ASP A 33 -7.87 -2.84 5.58
N ASN A 34 -7.59 -3.01 6.87
CA ASN A 34 -7.75 -1.92 7.84
C ASN A 34 -6.43 -1.22 8.16
N LEU A 35 -5.43 -1.23 7.26
CA LEU A 35 -4.09 -0.71 7.57
C LEU A 35 -4.04 0.79 7.86
N ASP A 36 -5.06 1.53 7.40
CA ASP A 36 -5.30 2.93 7.71
C ASP A 36 -5.58 3.16 9.21
N THR A 37 -6.23 2.20 9.87
CA THR A 37 -6.67 2.35 11.28
C THR A 37 -5.98 1.36 12.23
N LYS A 38 -5.37 0.30 11.70
CA LYS A 38 -4.73 -0.76 12.48
C LYS A 38 -3.61 -0.22 13.36
N THR A 39 -3.55 -0.72 14.59
CA THR A 39 -2.46 -0.41 15.52
C THR A 39 -1.30 -1.40 15.34
N ILE A 40 -0.12 -1.05 15.85
CA ILE A 40 1.07 -1.89 15.68
C ILE A 40 0.92 -3.24 16.39
N GLU A 41 0.18 -3.27 17.50
CA GLU A 41 -0.12 -4.48 18.28
C GLU A 41 -1.05 -5.44 17.53
N GLN A 42 -1.82 -4.92 16.57
CA GLN A 42 -2.71 -5.70 15.71
C GLN A 42 -1.99 -6.19 14.44
N ALA A 43 -0.74 -5.77 14.20
CA ALA A 43 0.01 -6.16 13.02
C ALA A 43 0.27 -7.68 13.02
N GLU A 44 0.02 -8.33 11.88
CA GLU A 44 0.13 -9.78 11.74
C GLU A 44 1.44 -10.22 11.08
N ASN A 45 2.16 -9.28 10.47
CA ASN A 45 3.41 -9.54 9.76
C ASN A 45 4.24 -8.26 9.60
N SER A 46 5.51 -8.44 9.23
CA SER A 46 6.47 -7.34 9.05
C SER A 46 6.04 -6.30 8.02
N TYR A 47 5.23 -6.70 7.02
CA TYR A 47 4.71 -5.75 6.05
C TYR A 47 3.71 -4.78 6.68
N GLU A 48 2.78 -5.28 7.49
CA GLU A 48 1.83 -4.42 8.21
C GLU A 48 2.54 -3.58 9.27
N GLU A 49 3.51 -4.15 9.99
CA GLU A 49 4.31 -3.41 10.98
C GLU A 49 4.96 -2.18 10.34
N VAL A 50 5.66 -2.37 9.23
CA VAL A 50 6.33 -1.28 8.51
C VAL A 50 5.32 -0.26 7.98
N PHE A 51 4.21 -0.72 7.41
CA PHE A 51 3.15 0.19 6.94
C PHE A 51 2.67 1.08 8.10
N ILE A 52 2.28 0.47 9.22
CA ILE A 52 1.72 1.18 10.37
C ILE A 52 2.76 2.14 10.99
N THR A 53 4.02 1.72 11.08
CA THR A 53 5.11 2.58 11.59
C THR A 53 5.32 3.80 10.70
N ILE A 54 5.42 3.64 9.38
CA ILE A 54 5.62 4.76 8.46
C ILE A 54 4.41 5.69 8.47
N ARG A 55 3.19 5.13 8.48
CA ARG A 55 1.94 5.90 8.59
C ARG A 55 1.98 6.83 9.79
N LYS A 56 2.30 6.30 10.99
CA LYS A 56 2.40 7.10 12.21
C LYS A 56 3.44 8.21 12.10
N VAL A 57 4.62 7.91 11.55
CA VAL A 57 5.67 8.93 11.34
C VAL A 57 5.18 10.05 10.43
N LEU A 58 4.46 9.73 9.35
CA LEU A 58 3.92 10.76 8.44
C LEU A 58 2.78 11.55 9.07
N GLU A 59 1.93 10.92 9.89
CA GLU A 59 0.87 11.60 10.66
C GLU A 59 1.48 12.58 11.67
N ASP A 60 2.50 12.15 12.42
CA ASP A 60 3.19 13.00 13.41
C ASP A 60 3.96 14.18 12.77
N ASN A 61 4.25 14.08 11.46
CA ASN A 61 5.00 15.06 10.69
C ASN A 61 4.14 15.70 9.57
N GLU A 62 2.81 15.66 9.68
CA GLU A 62 1.88 16.20 8.67
C GLU A 62 2.18 17.67 8.33
N GLN A 63 2.69 18.45 9.28
CA GLN A 63 3.12 19.83 9.08
C GLN A 63 4.28 20.01 8.07
N PHE A 64 5.01 18.95 7.72
CA PHE A 64 6.18 19.00 6.84
C PHE A 64 5.94 18.36 5.48
N CYS A 65 5.00 17.42 5.37
CA CYS A 65 4.69 16.74 4.12
C CYS A 65 3.34 16.01 4.15
N CYS A 66 2.76 15.85 2.97
CA CYS A 66 1.55 15.06 2.70
C CYS A 66 0.33 15.52 3.52
N ASP A 67 -0.17 16.71 3.17
CA ASP A 67 -1.34 17.35 3.80
C ASP A 67 -2.63 16.50 3.69
N ASP A 68 -2.73 15.60 2.69
CA ASP A 68 -3.86 14.70 2.53
C ASP A 68 -3.56 13.28 3.07
N GLU A 69 -4.51 12.73 3.82
CA GLU A 69 -4.42 11.38 4.38
C GLU A 69 -4.23 10.31 3.29
N ASN A 70 -4.89 10.43 2.14
CA ASN A 70 -4.76 9.43 1.08
C ASN A 70 -3.37 9.46 0.44
N ASP A 71 -2.73 10.63 0.39
CA ASP A 71 -1.35 10.75 -0.07
C ASP A 71 -0.39 10.07 0.91
N ARG A 72 -0.57 10.28 2.23
CA ARG A 72 0.20 9.57 3.26
C ARG A 72 0.05 8.05 3.14
N LEU A 73 -1.19 7.57 3.03
CA LEU A 73 -1.49 6.15 2.92
C LEU A 73 -0.94 5.54 1.61
N SER A 74 -1.01 6.27 0.51
CA SER A 74 -0.49 5.83 -0.79
C SER A 74 1.04 5.78 -0.81
N LEU A 75 1.70 6.77 -0.20
CA LEU A 75 3.15 6.79 -0.03
C LEU A 75 3.61 5.63 0.86
N THR A 76 2.95 5.43 2.00
CA THR A 76 3.21 4.34 2.94
C THR A 76 3.07 2.98 2.26
N GLN A 77 1.99 2.77 1.50
CA GLN A 77 1.75 1.57 0.69
C GLN A 77 2.91 1.33 -0.29
N SER A 78 3.36 2.38 -0.97
CA SER A 78 4.43 2.30 -1.96
C SER A 78 5.76 1.91 -1.31
N ILE A 79 6.11 2.50 -0.17
CA ILE A 79 7.34 2.17 0.56
C ILE A 79 7.30 0.72 1.05
N ALA A 80 6.20 0.30 1.69
CA ALA A 80 6.06 -1.07 2.17
C ALA A 80 6.12 -2.10 1.03
N ASP A 81 5.50 -1.81 -0.12
CA ASP A 81 5.58 -2.65 -1.31
C ASP A 81 7.01 -2.74 -1.88
N ILE A 82 7.75 -1.62 -1.95
CA ILE A 82 9.15 -1.61 -2.41
C ILE A 82 10.02 -2.46 -1.49
N LEU A 83 9.88 -2.32 -0.18
CA LEU A 83 10.63 -3.10 0.81
C LEU A 83 10.31 -4.60 0.68
N ARG A 84 9.04 -4.94 0.44
CA ARG A 84 8.61 -6.33 0.19
C ARG A 84 9.19 -6.89 -1.11
N GLN A 85 9.13 -6.14 -2.20
CA GLN A 85 9.69 -6.53 -3.50
C GLN A 85 11.21 -6.70 -3.44
N SER A 86 11.87 -5.90 -2.60
CA SER A 86 13.31 -5.98 -2.31
C SER A 86 13.65 -7.11 -1.32
N MET A 87 12.66 -7.91 -0.91
CA MET A 87 12.78 -9.01 0.06
C MET A 87 13.30 -8.60 1.45
N LEU A 88 13.16 -7.32 1.83
CA LEU A 88 13.54 -6.82 3.14
C LEU A 88 12.48 -7.11 4.21
N ILE A 89 11.22 -7.21 3.79
CA ILE A 89 10.07 -7.57 4.63
C ILE A 89 9.16 -8.57 3.92
N ARG A 90 8.32 -9.28 4.68
CA ARG A 90 7.39 -10.29 4.16
C ARG A 90 5.95 -9.97 4.55
N LYS A 91 5.02 -10.26 3.63
CA LYS A 91 3.55 -10.16 3.84
C LYS A 91 2.94 -11.50 4.28
N GLU A 92 3.71 -12.57 4.24
CA GLU A 92 3.29 -13.90 4.71
C GLU A 92 3.25 -13.91 6.25
N LYS A 93 2.21 -14.55 6.83
CA LYS A 93 2.17 -14.81 8.28
C LYS A 93 3.29 -15.78 8.64
N ARG A 94 3.95 -15.53 9.77
CA ARG A 94 4.90 -16.48 10.37
C ARG A 94 4.20 -17.77 10.77
#